data_AF-A0A5J6IDN6-F1
#
_entry.id   AF-A0A5J6IDN6-F1
#
_cell.length_a   1.000
_cell.length_b   1.000
_cell.length_c   1.000
_cell.angle_alpha   90.00
_cell.angle_beta   90.00
_cell.angle_gamma   90.00
#
_symmetry.space_group_name_H-M   'P 1'
#
loop_
_entity.id
_entity.type
_entity.pdbx_description
1 polymer ?
#
loop_
_entity_poly.entity_id
_entity_poly.type
_entity_poly.pdbx_seq_one_letter_code
_entity_poly.pdbx_strand_id
1 'polypeptide(L)' 'MSITQQHLLDTYRARRLGEPAPPAPGAHDWQVVREWRDERQFRAVMAGRPARHRFRDALNRWRRRST' A
#
# COMPACT_ATOMS: atom_id res chain seq x y z
N MET A 1 -23.62 10.70 0.41
CA MET A 1 -22.93 9.96 1.48
C MET A 1 -21.67 9.34 0.88
N SER A 2 -20.49 9.58 1.46
CA SER A 2 -19.21 9.05 0.96
C SER A 2 -18.85 7.69 1.61
N ILE A 3 -18.24 6.78 0.85
CA ILE A 3 -17.78 5.46 1.34
C ILE A 3 -16.85 5.59 2.55
N THR A 4 -15.99 6.60 2.56
CA THR A 4 -15.06 6.84 3.68
C THR A 4 -15.81 7.28 4.93
N GLN A 5 -16.86 8.10 4.78
CA GLN A 5 -17.70 8.55 5.90
C GLN A 5 -18.50 7.38 6.49
N GLN A 6 -19.05 6.51 5.65
CA GLN A 6 -19.76 5.30 6.10
C GLN A 6 -18.81 4.36 6.87
N HIS A 7 -17.61 4.14 6.36
CA HIS A 7 -16.61 3.31 7.03
C HIS A 7 -16.21 3.84 8.42
N LEU A 8 -16.13 5.16 8.61
CA LEU A 8 -15.86 5.76 9.93
C LEU A 8 -17.00 5.49 10.93
N LEU A 9 -18.24 5.48 10.48
CA LEU A 9 -19.39 5.15 11.34
C LEU A 9 -19.43 3.66 11.67
N ASP A 10 -19.14 2.80 10.69
CA ASP A 10 -19.14 1.35 10.89
C ASP A 10 -17.99 0.89 11.78
N THR A 11 -16.81 1.51 11.68
CA THR A 11 -15.68 1.26 12.60
C THR A 11 -15.98 1.73 14.03
N TYR A 12 -16.62 2.89 14.19
CA TYR A 12 -17.07 3.38 15.50
C TYR A 12 -18.11 2.43 16.12
N ARG A 13 -19.08 1.95 15.33
CA ARG A 13 -20.08 0.97 15.76
C ARG A 13 -19.42 -0.37 16.15
N ALA A 14 -18.52 -0.90 15.33
CA ALA A 14 -17.82 -2.16 15.59
C ALA A 14 -17.04 -2.09 16.91
N ARG A 15 -16.30 -1.00 17.15
CA ARG A 15 -15.61 -0.76 18.43
C ARG A 15 -16.55 -0.74 19.63
N ARG A 16 -17.72 -0.13 19.48
CA ARG A 16 -18.70 -0.02 20.57
C ARG A 16 -19.39 -1.36 20.89
N LEU A 17 -19.54 -2.22 19.87
CA LEU A 17 -20.15 -3.54 20.01
C LEU A 17 -19.15 -4.67 20.33
N GLY A 18 -17.84 -4.38 20.33
CA GLY A 18 -16.80 -5.41 20.49
C GLY A 18 -16.62 -6.29 19.25
N GLU A 19 -17.18 -5.87 18.11
CA GLU A 19 -17.12 -6.58 16.85
C GLU A 19 -15.83 -6.21 16.08
N PRO A 20 -15.30 -7.12 15.24
CA PRO A 20 -14.14 -6.83 14.43
C PRO A 20 -14.41 -5.66 13.48
N ALA A 21 -13.43 -4.75 13.37
CA ALA A 21 -13.55 -3.59 12.51
C ALA A 21 -13.69 -4.01 11.03
N PRO A 22 -14.57 -3.38 10.25
CA PRO A 22 -14.67 -3.65 8.83
C PRO A 22 -13.32 -3.34 8.15
N PRO A 23 -12.96 -4.07 7.08
CA PRO A 23 -11.72 -3.82 6.36
C PRO A 23 -11.68 -2.40 5.82
N ALA A 24 -10.52 -1.76 5.90
CA ALA A 24 -10.36 -0.40 5.41
C ALA A 24 -10.64 -0.33 3.90
N PRO A 25 -11.48 0.62 3.44
CA PRO A 25 -11.72 0.82 2.03
C PRO A 25 -10.40 1.21 1.35
N GLY A 26 -10.07 0.52 0.26
CA GLY A 26 -8.81 0.71 -0.48
C GLY A 26 -7.63 -0.11 0.03
N ALA A 27 -7.77 -0.94 1.07
CA ALA A 27 -6.70 -1.86 1.48
C ALA A 27 -6.34 -2.88 0.39
N HIS A 28 -7.35 -3.38 -0.33
CA HIS A 28 -7.16 -4.25 -1.48
C HIS A 28 -6.52 -3.51 -2.66
N ASP A 29 -6.86 -2.24 -2.86
CA ASP A 29 -6.28 -1.42 -3.93
C ASP A 29 -4.79 -1.18 -3.69
N TRP A 30 -4.36 -1.01 -2.44
CA TRP A 30 -2.94 -0.92 -2.08
C TRP A 30 -2.18 -2.22 -2.35
N GLN A 31 -2.80 -3.37 -2.14
CA GLN A 31 -2.21 -4.67 -2.47
C GLN A 31 -2.00 -4.79 -3.99
N VAL A 32 -3.02 -4.43 -4.78
CA VAL A 32 -2.94 -4.42 -6.25
C VAL A 32 -1.86 -3.45 -6.75
N VAL A 33 -1.75 -2.26 -6.16
CA VAL A 33 -0.69 -1.28 -6.50
C VAL A 33 0.70 -1.83 -6.18
N ARG A 34 0.85 -2.58 -5.08
CA ARG A 34 2.12 -3.23 -4.70
C ARG A 34 2.48 -4.35 -5.67
N GLU A 35 1.54 -5.24 -5.97
CA GLU A 35 1.73 -6.34 -6.91
C GLU A 35 2.09 -5.82 -8.32
N TRP A 36 1.40 -4.78 -8.79
CA TRP A 36 1.70 -4.13 -10.06
C TRP A 36 3.09 -3.50 -10.10
N ARG A 37 3.56 -2.94 -8.98
CA ARG A 37 4.91 -2.39 -8.85
C ARG A 37 5.97 -3.49 -8.91
N ASP A 38 5.71 -4.61 -8.25
CA ASP A 38 6.61 -5.78 -8.23
C ASP A 38 6.70 -6.42 -9.62
N GLU A 39 5.56 -6.58 -10.32
CA GLU A 39 5.53 -7.06 -11.70
C GLU A 39 6.31 -6.14 -12.65
N ARG A 40 6.14 -4.82 -12.52
CA ARG A 40 6.87 -3.84 -13.33
C ARG A 40 8.38 -3.88 -13.06
N GLN A 41 8.78 -4.11 -11.82
CA GLN A 41 10.18 -4.30 -11.46
C GLN A 41 10.74 -5.59 -12.05
N PHE A 42 9.99 -6.68 -11.95
CA PHE A 42 10.35 -7.97 -12.52
C PHE A 42 10.52 -7.89 -14.04
N ARG A 43 9.57 -7.24 -14.72
CA ARG A 43 9.62 -7.01 -16.17
C ARG A 43 10.81 -6.14 -16.59
N ALA A 44 11.21 -5.18 -15.76
CA ALA A 44 12.40 -4.37 -16.02
C ALA A 44 13.70 -5.19 -15.91
N VAL A 45 13.77 -6.15 -14.98
CA VAL A 45 14.90 -7.09 -14.87
C VAL A 45 14.94 -8.03 -16.08
N MET A 46 13.81 -8.59 -16.48
CA MET A 46 13.69 -9.44 -17.67
C MET A 46 14.09 -8.69 -18.96
N ALA A 47 13.82 -7.39 -19.04
CA ALA A 47 14.23 -6.54 -20.15
C ALA A 47 15.72 -6.14 -20.13
N GLY A 48 16.55 -6.77 -19.30
CA GLY A 48 18.00 -6.51 -19.22
C GLY A 48 18.38 -5.16 -18.59
N ARG A 49 17.40 -4.42 -18.07
CA ARG A 49 17.62 -3.13 -17.39
C ARG A 49 17.95 -3.41 -15.92
N PRO A 50 19.08 -2.93 -15.37
CA PRO A 50 19.44 -3.20 -13.98
C PRO A 50 18.46 -2.46 -13.05
N ALA A 51 17.42 -3.17 -12.59
CA ALA A 51 16.45 -2.66 -11.61
C ALA A 51 17.10 -2.22 -10.28
N ARG A 52 18.37 -2.60 -10.06
CA ARG A 52 19.18 -2.30 -8.87
C ARG A 52 19.45 -0.81 -8.67
N HIS A 53 19.48 0.02 -9.73
CA HIS A 53 19.81 1.45 -9.57
C HIS A 53 18.69 2.23 -8.87
N ARG A 54 17.44 2.10 -9.34
CA ARG A 54 16.31 2.86 -8.76
C ARG A 54 15.91 2.35 -7.37
N PHE A 55 16.07 1.05 -7.10
CA PHE A 55 15.83 0.51 -5.76
C PHE A 55 16.86 1.02 -4.76
N ARG A 56 18.15 1.08 -5.13
CA ARG A 56 19.19 1.70 -4.28
C ARG A 56 18.90 3.17 -4.02
N ASP A 57 18.45 3.92 -5.01
CA ASP A 57 18.11 5.34 -4.83
C ASP A 57 16.86 5.55 -3.95
N ALA A 58 15.86 4.68 -4.07
CA ALA A 58 14.68 4.71 -3.22
C ALA A 58 15.03 4.31 -1.78
N LEU A 59 15.86 3.29 -1.59
CA LEU A 59 16.32 2.83 -0.28
C LEU A 59 17.22 3.88 0.39
N ASN A 60 18.13 4.50 -0.36
CA ASN A 60 18.97 5.59 0.12
C ASN A 60 18.14 6.83 0.50
N ARG A 61 17.09 7.14 -0.27
CA ARG A 61 16.15 8.22 0.10
C ARG A 61 15.38 7.91 1.36
N TRP A 62 14.92 6.67 1.52
CA TRP A 62 14.20 6.25 2.73
C TRP A 62 15.10 6.30 3.96
N ARG A 63 16.35 5.82 3.84
CA ARG A 63 17.35 5.88 4.91
C ARG A 63 17.79 7.31 5.29
N ARG A 64 17.66 8.27 4.37
CA ARG A 64 17.90 9.71 4.63
C ARG A 64 16.70 10.42 5.24
N ARG A 65 15.51 9.82 5.23
CA ARG A 65 14.29 10.38 5.82
C ARG A 65 14.04 9.91 7.27
N SER A 66 14.83 8.95 7.76
CA SER A 66 14.73 8.40 9.12
C SER A 66 15.67 9.07 10.14
N THR A 67 16.22 10.22 9.80
CA THR A 67 16.94 11.17 10.69
C THR A 67 16.29 12.52 10.55
#